data_AF-A0A5B8A053-F1
#
_entry.id   AF-A0A5B8A053-F1
#
_cell.length_a   1.000
_cell.length_b   1.000
_cell.length_c   1.000
_cell.angle_alpha   90.00
_cell.angle_beta   90.00
_cell.angle_gamma   90.00
#
_symmetry.space_group_name_H-M   'P 1'
#
loop_
_entity.id
_entity.type
_entity.pdbx_description
1 polymer ?
#
loop_
_entity_poly.entity_id
_entity_poly.type
_entity_poly.pdbx_seq_one_letter_code
_entity_poly.pdbx_strand_id
1 'polypeptide(L)' 'MTLLSLFLGIGNFGGTEILLIVIAIILLFGAKRIPELAKGLGKGIREFKDATKEEKPEYRDRPVNPNDPTQPRL' A
#
# COMPACT_ATOMS: atom_id res chain seq x y z
N MET A 1 -13.40 32.66 -23.53
CA MET A 1 -12.16 31.89 -23.76
C MET A 1 -11.18 31.99 -22.59
N THR A 2 -10.85 33.16 -22.05
CA THR A 2 -10.10 33.26 -20.77
C THR A 2 -10.92 32.86 -19.53
N LEU A 3 -12.24 33.10 -19.53
CA LEU A 3 -13.18 32.76 -18.44
C LEU A 3 -13.54 31.26 -18.30
N LEU A 4 -13.39 30.46 -19.37
CA LEU A 4 -13.49 28.99 -19.34
C LEU A 4 -12.18 28.35 -18.83
N SER A 5 -11.09 29.09 -18.93
CA SER A 5 -9.72 28.66 -18.63
C SER A 5 -9.31 28.92 -17.17
N LEU A 6 -10.20 29.50 -16.34
CA LEU A 6 -9.90 29.87 -14.95
C LEU A 6 -10.65 29.05 -13.88
N PHE A 7 -11.86 28.51 -14.12
CA PHE A 7 -12.73 28.14 -12.97
C PHE A 7 -13.62 26.89 -13.06
N LEU A 8 -13.38 26.03 -14.06
CA LEU A 8 -13.38 24.58 -13.76
C LEU A 8 -12.33 24.20 -12.68
N GLY A 9 -11.52 25.16 -12.21
CA GLY A 9 -10.46 25.03 -11.22
C GLY A 9 -10.77 25.37 -9.75
N ILE A 10 -12.02 25.61 -9.28
CA ILE A 10 -12.29 25.79 -7.82
C ILE A 10 -13.55 25.07 -7.28
N GLY A 11 -14.42 24.50 -8.12
CA GLY A 11 -15.73 24.00 -7.67
C GLY A 11 -15.88 22.50 -7.31
N ASN A 12 -14.93 21.64 -7.66
CA ASN A 12 -15.01 20.18 -7.48
C ASN A 12 -13.72 19.60 -6.86
N PHE A 13 -13.14 20.33 -5.90
CA PHE A 13 -11.91 19.97 -5.19
C PHE A 13 -11.98 18.53 -4.66
N GLY A 14 -11.26 17.63 -5.33
CA GLY A 14 -11.17 16.22 -4.98
C GLY A 14 -11.24 15.33 -6.22
N GLY A 15 -12.41 15.21 -6.83
CA GLY A 15 -12.65 14.21 -7.88
C GLY A 15 -12.00 14.55 -9.22
N THR A 16 -12.19 15.79 -9.70
CA THR A 16 -11.76 16.19 -11.04
C THR A 16 -10.24 16.38 -11.14
N GLU A 17 -9.61 16.92 -10.10
CA GLU A 17 -8.15 17.06 -10.01
C GLU A 17 -7.46 15.69 -10.09
N ILE A 18 -7.92 14.74 -9.27
CA ILE A 18 -7.39 13.38 -9.24
C ILE A 18 -7.59 12.70 -10.59
N LEU A 19 -8.77 12.86 -11.21
CA LEU A 19 -9.05 12.29 -12.52
C LEU A 19 -8.10 12.85 -13.60
N LEU A 20 -7.84 14.16 -13.61
CA LEU A 20 -6.89 14.79 -14.54
C LEU A 20 -5.46 14.27 -14.33
N ILE A 21 -5.02 14.14 -13.08
CA ILE A 21 -3.68 13.59 -12.76
C ILE A 21 -3.58 12.14 -13.22
N VAL A 22 -4.60 11.31 -12.95
CA VAL A 22 -4.64 9.91 -13.38
C VAL A 22 -4.60 9.82 -14.92
N ILE A 23 -5.36 10.65 -15.62
CA ILE A 23 -5.34 10.70 -17.10
C ILE A 23 -3.95 11.11 -17.60
N ALA A 24 -3.32 12.11 -17.00
CA ALA A 24 -1.97 12.54 -17.37
C ALA A 24 -0.93 11.41 -17.19
N ILE A 25 -0.97 10.72 -16.04
CA ILE A 25 -0.10 9.56 -15.76
C ILE A 25 -0.35 8.44 -16.79
N ILE A 26 -1.61 8.17 -17.13
CA ILE A 26 -1.97 7.16 -18.14
C ILE A 26 -1.45 7.54 -19.53
N LEU A 27 -1.45 8.83 -19.90
CA LEU A 27 -0.90 9.27 -21.18
C LEU A 27 0.64 9.19 -21.21
N LEU A 28 1.33 9.51 -20.11
CA LEU A 28 2.79 9.44 -20.03
C LEU A 28 3.31 8.00 -19.99
N PHE A 29 2.72 7.16 -19.13
CA PHE A 29 3.21 5.81 -18.88
C PHE A 29 2.44 4.74 -19.66
N GLY A 30 1.22 5.04 -20.12
CA GLY A 30 0.31 4.09 -20.74
C GLY A 30 -0.60 3.38 -19.72
N ALA A 31 -1.87 3.19 -20.08
CA ALA A 31 -2.88 2.54 -19.22
C ALA A 31 -2.47 1.12 -18.77
N LYS A 32 -1.62 0.44 -19.55
CA LYS A 32 -1.13 -0.91 -19.25
C LYS A 32 -0.06 -0.97 -18.16
N ARG A 33 0.66 0.13 -17.89
CA ARG A 33 1.76 0.14 -16.91
C ARG A 33 1.27 0.20 -15.46
N ILE A 34 0.16 0.88 -15.18
CA ILE A 34 -0.42 0.95 -13.83
C ILE A 34 -0.75 -0.45 -13.26
N PRO A 35 -1.49 -1.34 -13.95
CA PRO A 35 -1.78 -2.68 -13.42
C PRO A 35 -0.54 -3.58 -13.35
N GLU A 36 0.44 -3.37 -14.23
CA GLU A 36 1.72 -4.10 -14.20
C GLU A 36 2.54 -3.73 -12.96
N LEU A 37 2.67 -2.43 -12.67
CA LEU A 37 3.32 -1.91 -11.45
C LEU A 37 2.58 -2.35 -10.19
N ALA A 38 1.24 -2.27 -10.17
CA ALA A 38 0.43 -2.72 -9.03
C ALA A 38 0.61 -4.22 -8.74
N LYS A 39 0.68 -5.05 -9.78
CA LYS A 39 0.96 -6.50 -9.63
C LYS A 39 2.37 -6.74 -9.08
N GLY A 40 3.38 -6.01 -9.57
CA GLY A 40 4.75 -6.10 -9.07
C GLY A 40 4.87 -5.70 -7.59
N LEU A 41 4.33 -4.53 -7.23
CA LEU A 41 4.26 -4.03 -5.85
C LEU A 41 3.50 -5.00 -4.93
N GLY A 42 2.36 -5.51 -5.38
CA GLY A 42 1.55 -6.46 -4.59
C GLY A 42 2.29 -7.77 -4.28
N LYS A 43 3.07 -8.29 -5.24
CA LYS A 43 3.94 -9.45 -5.00
C LYS A 43 5.05 -9.12 -4.01
N GLY A 44 5.76 -8.01 -4.20
CA GLY A 44 6.84 -7.59 -3.30
C GLY A 44 6.37 -7.37 -1.86
N ILE A 45 5.21 -6.72 -1.66
CA ILE A 45 4.62 -6.54 -0.32
C ILE A 45 4.25 -7.88 0.31
N ARG A 46 3.73 -8.83 -0.48
CA ARG A 46 3.38 -10.17 0.01
C ARG A 46 4.62 -10.95 0.46
N GLU A 47 5.64 -11.01 -0.39
CA GLU A 47 6.91 -11.66 -0.09
C GLU A 47 7.59 -11.03 1.15
N PHE A 48 7.58 -9.69 1.23
CA PHE A 48 8.11 -8.96 2.39
C PHE A 48 7.38 -9.32 3.70
N LYS A 49 6.05 -9.38 3.65
CA LYS A 49 5.23 -9.77 4.80
C LYS A 49 5.50 -11.21 5.23
N ASP A 50 5.63 -12.12 4.26
CA ASP A 50 5.84 -13.55 4.51
C ASP A 50 7.23 -13.77 5.16
N ALA A 51 8.28 -13.14 4.63
CA ALA A 51 9.62 -13.16 5.22
C ALA A 51 9.65 -12.59 6.66
N THR A 52 8.94 -11.48 6.90
CA THR A 52 8.86 -10.87 8.24
C THR A 52 8.05 -11.73 9.23
N LYS A 53 7.21 -12.64 8.73
CA LYS A 53 6.38 -13.54 9.57
C LYS A 53 7.19 -14.72 10.09
N GLU A 54 8.10 -15.25 9.29
CA GLU A 54 9.00 -16.35 9.68
C GLU A 54 10.00 -15.93 10.76
N GLU A 55 10.39 -14.64 10.79
CA GLU A 55 11.31 -14.10 11.79
C GLU A 55 10.66 -13.77 13.15
N LYS A 56 9.34 -13.79 13.27
CA LYS A 56 8.69 -13.68 14.58
C LYS A 56 8.64 -15.07 15.20
N PRO A 57 9.48 -15.39 16.20
CA PRO A 57 9.39 -16.67 16.87
C PRO A 57 7.97 -16.82 17.41
N GLU A 58 7.38 -17.96 17.10
CA GLU A 58 6.08 -18.48 17.55
C GLU A 58 6.12 -18.79 19.06
N TYR A 59 6.59 -17.82 19.85
CA TYR A 59 6.63 -17.85 21.30
C TYR A 59 5.37 -17.22 21.90
N ARG A 60 4.64 -16.41 21.13
CA ARG A 60 3.49 -15.65 21.63
C ARG A 60 2.16 -16.41 21.65
N ASP A 61 2.05 -17.54 20.97
CA ASP A 61 0.80 -18.32 20.90
C ASP A 61 0.87 -19.68 21.63
N ARG A 62 1.96 -19.97 22.35
CA ARG A 62 2.00 -21.15 23.22
C ARG A 62 1.31 -20.80 24.55
N PRO A 63 0.39 -21.62 25.08
CA PRO A 63 -0.09 -21.45 26.43
C PRO A 63 1.12 -21.42 27.37
N VAL A 64 1.23 -20.38 28.21
CA VAL A 64 2.32 -20.23 29.18
C VAL A 64 2.33 -21.49 30.04
N ASN A 65 3.32 -22.36 29.81
CA ASN A 65 3.50 -23.59 30.57
C ASN A 65 4.29 -23.25 31.84
N PRO A 66 3.68 -23.28 33.05
CA PRO A 66 4.35 -22.87 34.30
C PRO A 66 5.61 -23.68 34.65
N ASN A 67 5.83 -24.82 33.97
CA ASN A 67 6.99 -25.69 34.16
C ASN A 67 8.07 -25.54 33.08
N ASP A 68 7.96 -24.53 32.19
CA ASP A 68 8.99 -24.28 31.17
C ASP A 68 10.31 -23.81 31.82
N PRO A 69 11.42 -24.58 31.68
CA PRO A 69 12.71 -24.27 32.30
C PRO A 69 13.41 -23.05 31.68
N THR A 70 12.90 -22.50 30.57
CA THR A 70 13.43 -21.29 29.92
C THR A 70 12.78 -20.00 30.42
N GLN A 71 11.76 -20.09 31.29
CA GLN A 71 11.17 -18.90 31.91
C GLN A 71 12.13 -18.28 32.94
N PRO A 72 12.38 -16.96 32.88
CA PRO A 72 13.07 -16.26 33.95
C PRO A 72 12.27 -16.45 35.24
N ARG A 73 12.84 -17.16 36.21
CA ARG A 73 12.25 -17.27 37.55
C ARG A 73 12.35 -15.88 38.20
N LEU A 74 11.24 -15.15 38.21
CA LEU A 74 11.06 -13.97 39.05
C LEU A 74 10.91 -14.39 40.52
#